data_AF-G9M982-F1
#
_entry.id   AF-G9M982-F1
#
_cell.length_a   1.000
_cell.length_b   1.000
_cell.length_c   1.000
_cell.angle_alpha   90.00
_cell.angle_beta   90.00
_cell.angle_gamma   90.00
#
_symmetry.space_group_name_H-M   'P 1'
#
loop_
_entity.id
_entity.type
_entity.pdbx_description
1 polymer ?
#
loop_
_entity_poly.entity_id
_entity_poly.type
_entity_poly.pdbx_seq_one_letter_code
_entity_poly.pdbx_strand_id
1 'polypeptide(L)' 'GDYHRFHSPAQWTVKFRRHFQGELLSVNPKIARLLPDLFVLNERAVYVGEWEHGFFSMTAVGA' A
#
# COMPACT_ATOMS: atom_id res chain seq x y z
N GLY A 1 -12.26 13.15 10.11
CA GLY A 1 -12.16 11.73 9.72
C GLY A 1 -12.25 11.72 8.22
N ASP A 2 -11.33 11.01 7.56
CA ASP A 2 -11.15 11.15 6.12
C ASP A 2 -11.95 10.09 5.36
N TYR A 3 -11.93 10.17 4.03
CA TYR A 3 -12.51 9.15 3.18
C TYR A 3 -11.59 7.92 3.12
N HIS A 4 -12.09 6.75 3.52
CA HIS A 4 -11.31 5.51 3.68
C HIS A 4 -11.49 4.50 2.53
N ARG A 5 -11.70 4.96 1.29
CA ARG A 5 -11.64 4.09 0.11
C ARG A 5 -10.55 4.55 -0.84
N PHE A 6 -9.92 3.59 -1.48
CA PHE A 6 -8.94 3.82 -2.53
C PHE A 6 -9.60 3.68 -3.89
N HIS A 7 -9.21 4.53 -4.83
CA HIS A 7 -9.60 4.44 -6.23
C HIS A 7 -8.35 4.30 -7.07
N SER A 8 -8.47 3.63 -8.22
CA SER A 8 -7.38 3.58 -9.19
C SER A 8 -7.03 5.00 -9.65
N PRO A 9 -5.74 5.41 -9.61
CA PRO A 9 -5.33 6.75 -10.04
C PRO A 9 -5.22 6.88 -11.57
N ALA A 10 -5.22 5.76 -12.29
CA ALA A 10 -5.13 5.69 -13.74
C ALA A 10 -5.89 4.46 -14.26
N GLN A 11 -6.05 4.36 -15.58
CA GLN A 11 -6.44 3.11 -16.22
C GLN A 11 -5.23 2.15 -16.24
N TRP A 12 -5.41 0.96 -15.68
CA TRP A 12 -4.34 -0.03 -15.56
C TRP A 12 -4.94 -1.43 -15.43
N THR A 13 -4.15 -2.45 -15.78
CA THR A 13 -4.55 -3.85 -15.66
C THR A 13 -3.80 -4.51 -14.53
N VAL A 14 -4.52 -4.95 -13.50
CA VAL A 14 -3.98 -5.72 -12.37
C VAL A 14 -3.69 -7.15 -12.85
N LYS A 15 -2.45 -7.60 -12.70
CA LYS A 15 -2.03 -8.98 -13.02
C LYS A 15 -2.24 -9.91 -11.84
N PHE A 16 -1.88 -9.47 -10.63
CA PHE A 16 -2.09 -10.23 -9.41
C PHE A 16 -2.16 -9.33 -8.18
N ARG A 17 -2.71 -9.90 -7.11
CA ARG A 17 -2.68 -9.34 -5.76
C ARG A 17 -1.83 -10.23 -4.87
N ARG A 18 -0.96 -9.64 -4.06
CA ARG A 18 -0.25 -10.34 -2.98
C ARG A 18 -0.61 -9.72 -1.64
N HIS A 19 -0.99 -10.57 -0.69
CA HIS A 19 -1.18 -10.19 0.71
C HIS A 19 0.07 -10.55 1.50
N PHE A 20 0.49 -9.64 2.37
CA PHE A 20 1.57 -9.83 3.32
C PHE A 20 1.00 -9.60 4.71
N GLN A 21 0.98 -10.66 5.52
CA GLN A 21 0.69 -10.56 6.94
C GLN A 21 1.77 -9.72 7.63
N GLY A 22 1.39 -8.96 8.64
CA GLY A 22 2.28 -8.08 9.39
C GLY A 22 1.56 -7.48 10.59
N GLU A 23 2.18 -6.47 11.18
CA GLU A 23 1.66 -5.75 12.34
C GLU A 23 0.62 -4.69 11.94
N LEU A 24 -0.05 -4.10 12.93
CA LEU A 24 -0.93 -2.93 12.75
C LEU A 24 -0.42 -1.76 13.58
N LEU A 25 0.78 -1.29 13.25
CA LEU A 25 1.42 -0.16 13.93
C LEU A 25 0.92 1.17 13.35
N SER A 26 0.80 2.19 14.20
CA SER A 26 0.34 3.51 13.77
C SER A 26 1.25 4.14 12.71
N VAL A 27 0.65 4.59 11.60
CA VAL A 27 1.34 5.34 10.53
C VAL A 27 1.39 6.84 10.76
N ASN A 28 1.18 7.30 12.00
CA ASN A 28 1.34 8.71 12.35
C ASN A 28 2.76 9.20 11.93
N PRO A 29 2.90 10.40 11.33
CA PRO A 29 4.19 10.94 10.88
C PRO A 29 5.32 10.90 11.91
N LYS A 30 5.03 10.98 13.22
CA LYS A 30 6.04 10.84 14.27
C LYS A 30 6.60 9.41 14.34
N ILE A 31 5.74 8.40 14.29
CA ILE A 31 6.14 6.98 14.34
C ILE A 31 6.85 6.59 13.04
N ALA A 32 6.33 7.03 11.88
CA ALA A 32 6.92 6.73 10.57
C ALA A 32 8.36 7.25 10.41
N ARG A 33 8.75 8.29 11.16
CA ARG A 33 10.13 8.80 11.20
C ARG A 33 11.04 8.04 12.16
N LEU A 34 10.47 7.40 13.19
CA LEU A 34 11.23 6.76 14.26
C LEU A 34 11.41 5.26 14.05
N LEU A 35 10.48 4.60 13.36
CA LEU A 35 10.53 3.17 13.09
C LEU A 35 10.93 2.94 11.63
N PRO A 36 12.19 2.53 11.37
CA PRO A 36 12.59 2.06 10.05
C PRO A 36 11.67 0.92 9.59
N ASP A 37 11.43 0.84 8.29
CA ASP A 37 10.65 -0.23 7.68
C ASP A 37 9.20 -0.37 8.18
N LEU A 38 8.62 0.66 8.81
CA LEU A 38 7.24 0.66 9.31
C LEU A 38 6.23 0.09 8.30
N PHE A 39 6.30 0.52 7.03
CA PHE A 39 5.38 0.05 5.98
C PHE A 39 5.65 -1.39 5.51
N VAL A 40 6.86 -1.91 5.76
CA VAL A 40 7.23 -3.30 5.47
C VAL A 40 6.76 -4.22 6.60
N LEU A 41 6.84 -3.74 7.85
CA LEU A 41 6.40 -4.44 9.04
C LEU A 41 4.88 -4.55 9.12
N ASN A 42 4.16 -3.51 8.69
CA ASN A 42 2.71 -3.52 8.71
C ASN A 42 2.10 -4.48 7.68
N GLU A 43 0.94 -5.02 8.03
CA GLU A 43 0.09 -5.78 7.11
C GLU A 43 -0.25 -4.93 5.87
N ARG A 44 -0.15 -5.55 4.69
CA ARG A 44 -0.42 -4.84 3.43
C ARG A 44 -0.95 -5.74 2.32
N ALA A 45 -1.73 -5.13 1.43
CA ALA A 45 -2.16 -5.72 0.17
C ALA A 45 -1.54 -4.97 -1.00
N VAL A 46 -0.76 -5.67 -1.81
CA VAL A 46 -0.06 -5.14 -2.98
C VAL A 46 -0.76 -5.63 -4.24
N TYR A 47 -1.22 -4.71 -5.07
CA TYR A 47 -1.74 -4.97 -6.40
C TYR A 47 -0.63 -4.64 -7.41
N VAL A 48 -0.31 -5.59 -8.28
CA VAL A 48 0.78 -5.47 -9.26
C VAL A 48 0.22 -5.64 -10.66
N GLY A 49 0.64 -4.79 -11.57
CA GLY A 49 0.11 -4.77 -12.93
C GLY A 49 0.90 -3.85 -13.86
N GLU A 50 0.22 -3.43 -14.92
CA GLU A 50 0.78 -2.53 -15.94
C GLU A 50 -0.20 -1.42 -16.28
N TRP A 51 0.36 -0.26 -16.60
CA TRP A 51 -0.32 0.92 -17.13
C TRP A 51 0.40 1.41 -18.39
N GLU A 52 -0.02 2.53 -18.98
CA GLU A 52 0.50 3.01 -20.27
C GLU A 52 2.02 3.24 -20.30
N HIS A 53 2.65 3.49 -19.14
CA HIS A 53 4.10 3.69 -19.02
C HIS A 53 4.86 2.47 -18.48
N GLY A 54 4.25 1.28 -18.52
CA GLY A 54 4.88 0.02 -18.11
C GLY A 54 4.41 -0.46 -16.74
N PHE A 55 5.34 -0.80 -15.84
CA PHE A 55 5.02 -1.34 -14.52
C PHE A 55 4.20 -0.35 -13.67
N PHE A 56 3.16 -0.86 -13.00
CA PHE A 56 2.40 -0.11 -11.99
C PHE A 56 2.09 -1.00 -10.78
N SER A 57 2.17 -0.43 -9.59
CA SER A 57 1.72 -1.10 -8.37
C SER A 57 1.02 -0.14 -7.42
N MET A 58 -0.02 -0.62 -6.75
CA MET A 58 -0.74 0.10 -5.71
C MET A 58 -0.75 -0.74 -4.43
N THR A 59 -0.27 -0.17 -3.33
CA THR A 59 -0.13 -0.86 -2.04
C THR A 59 -0.95 -0.18 -0.97
N ALA A 60 -1.94 -0.88 -0.43
CA ALA A 60 -2.66 -0.44 0.76
C ALA A 60 -1.98 -1.04 2.00
N VAL A 61 -1.66 -0.20 2.98
CA VAL A 61 -0.99 -0.58 4.24
C VAL A 61 -1.95 -0.36 5.40
N GLY A 62 -2.09 -1.36 6.26
CA GLY A 62 -2.90 -1.29 7.48
C GLY A 62 -2.25 -0.39 8.54
N ALA A 63 -3.07 0.22 9.39
CA ALA A 63 -2.65 1.11 10.47
C ALA A 63 -3.72 1.25 11.54
#